data_AF-A0A961GZU0-F1
#
_entry.id   AF-A0A961GZU0-F1
#
_cell.length_a   1.000
_cell.length_b   1.000
_cell.length_c   1.000
_cell.angle_alpha   90.00
_cell.angle_beta   90.00
_cell.angle_gamma   90.00
#
_symmetry.space_group_name_H-M   'P 1'
#
loop_
_entity.id
_entity.type
_entity.pdbx_description
1 polymer ?
#
loop_
_entity_poly.entity_id
_entity_poly.type
_entity_poly.pdbx_seq_one_letter_code
_entity_poly.pdbx_strand_id
1 'polypeptide(L)'
;MSLRPILFLLLAANAHAGVEVDIDKFGESLGGWTKEGKKAAEYKFSEADYRTYKPEVTQAPDGGVFISVRVDHVRGMFSADDHASLEMSFGPDGTLLSSQAAVSIQGRRISSDMFRSGGNSAAKLAGDLAGGTAEKAAKLSGNVFASLASKVLRENVTEPGRIAYPAALRHNYNLLYQCVTVTKDPPKALPVEGEEPAKQNAAAEKKGAPEGMLEVRTFGDPPKEEPKKEAEPAKP
;
A
#
# COMPACT_ATOMS: atom_id res chain seq x y z
N MET A 1 20.03 -55.42 16.37
CA MET A 1 19.81 -54.83 15.02
C MET A 1 18.32 -54.60 14.85
N SER A 2 17.89 -53.34 14.82
CA SER A 2 16.52 -52.95 14.48
C SER A 2 16.60 -51.71 13.61
N LEU A 3 16.13 -51.84 12.38
CA LEU A 3 16.06 -50.80 11.35
C LEU A 3 14.59 -50.38 11.21
N ARG A 4 14.38 -49.09 10.92
CA ARG A 4 13.21 -48.41 10.29
C ARG A 4 12.40 -47.48 11.21
N PRO A 5 11.70 -46.47 10.65
CA PRO A 5 12.10 -45.60 9.53
C PRO A 5 11.88 -44.11 9.87
N ILE A 6 12.75 -43.24 9.39
CA ILE A 6 12.54 -41.78 9.48
C ILE A 6 11.60 -41.38 8.33
N LEU A 7 10.40 -40.93 8.70
CA LEU A 7 9.45 -40.30 7.79
C LEU A 7 9.96 -38.88 7.47
N PHE A 8 10.58 -38.71 6.31
CA PHE A 8 10.87 -37.39 5.76
C PHE A 8 9.58 -36.78 5.21
N LEU A 9 9.04 -35.77 5.89
CA LEU A 9 7.99 -34.92 5.35
C LEU A 9 8.63 -34.02 4.28
N LEU A 10 8.46 -34.36 3.00
CA LEU A 10 8.76 -33.42 1.91
C LEU A 10 7.73 -32.29 1.95
N LEU A 11 8.11 -31.12 2.46
CA LEU A 11 7.44 -29.87 2.11
C LEU A 11 7.80 -29.56 0.65
N ALA A 12 6.88 -29.88 -0.26
CA ALA A 12 6.93 -29.37 -1.61
C ALA A 12 6.74 -27.85 -1.55
N ALA A 13 7.83 -27.10 -1.70
CA ALA A 13 7.77 -25.67 -1.93
C ALA A 13 7.13 -25.47 -3.32
N ASN A 14 5.86 -25.10 -3.36
CA ASN A 14 5.24 -24.64 -4.61
C ASN A 14 5.94 -23.33 -4.99
N ALA A 15 6.75 -23.38 -6.04
CA ALA A 15 7.25 -22.18 -6.70
C ALA A 15 6.06 -21.51 -7.40
N HIS A 16 5.36 -20.62 -6.71
CA HIS A 16 4.32 -19.80 -7.32
C HIS A 16 4.98 -18.66 -8.07
N ALA A 17 4.65 -18.50 -9.36
CA ALA A 17 5.01 -17.30 -10.12
C ALA A 17 4.67 -16.05 -9.26
N GLY A 18 5.63 -15.15 -9.13
CA GLY A 18 5.55 -14.00 -8.23
C GLY A 18 5.54 -12.70 -9.02
N VAL A 19 4.90 -11.67 -8.48
CA VAL A 19 4.96 -10.33 -9.05
C VAL A 19 6.18 -9.57 -8.50
N GLU A 20 6.90 -8.92 -9.40
CA GLU A 20 8.05 -8.07 -9.08
C GLU A 20 7.81 -6.64 -9.59
N VAL A 21 8.37 -5.67 -8.86
CA VAL A 21 8.24 -4.25 -9.18
C VAL A 21 9.64 -3.69 -9.44
N ASP A 22 9.87 -3.21 -10.66
CA ASP A 22 11.12 -2.57 -11.04
C ASP A 22 11.15 -1.12 -10.50
N ILE A 23 11.69 -0.97 -9.29
CA ILE A 23 11.77 0.31 -8.57
C ILE A 23 12.73 1.28 -9.26
N ASP A 24 13.79 0.78 -9.87
CA ASP A 24 14.79 1.63 -10.52
C ASP A 24 14.25 2.20 -11.82
N LYS A 25 13.60 1.37 -12.66
CA LYS A 25 12.89 1.84 -13.85
C LYS A 25 11.77 2.82 -13.52
N PHE A 26 11.03 2.59 -12.43
CA PHE A 26 10.04 3.56 -11.95
C PHE A 26 10.69 4.90 -11.61
N GLY A 27 11.81 4.88 -10.89
CA GLY A 27 12.59 6.08 -10.59
C GLY A 27 13.08 6.80 -11.84
N GLU A 28 13.68 6.09 -12.78
CA GLU A 28 14.15 6.62 -14.06
C GLU A 28 13.02 7.32 -14.83
N SER A 29 11.83 6.73 -14.84
CA SER A 29 10.65 7.31 -15.49
C SER A 29 10.18 8.63 -14.88
N LEU A 30 10.58 8.91 -13.63
CA LEU A 30 10.29 10.15 -12.89
C LEU A 30 11.48 11.14 -12.88
N GLY A 31 12.55 10.88 -13.63
CA GLY A 31 13.77 11.71 -13.63
C GLY A 31 14.86 11.27 -12.64
N GLY A 32 14.70 10.09 -12.04
CA GLY A 32 15.69 9.43 -11.20
C GLY A 32 15.59 9.76 -9.71
N TRP A 33 16.01 8.80 -8.87
CA TRP A 33 16.07 8.94 -7.41
C TRP A 33 17.22 9.86 -6.97
N THR A 34 17.05 11.16 -7.12
CA THR A 34 18.12 12.15 -6.88
C THR A 34 17.93 12.98 -5.61
N LYS A 35 16.77 12.89 -4.95
CA LYS A 35 16.38 13.71 -3.80
C LYS A 35 16.23 12.87 -2.53
N GLU A 36 16.22 13.55 -1.37
CA GLU A 36 16.08 12.91 -0.05
C GLU A 36 17.06 11.75 0.17
N GLY A 37 18.33 11.93 -0.23
CA GLY A 37 19.33 10.87 -0.12
C GLY A 37 19.07 9.67 -1.05
N LYS A 38 18.60 9.93 -2.28
CA LYS A 38 18.21 8.92 -3.29
C LYS A 38 16.99 8.09 -2.91
N LYS A 39 16.09 8.68 -2.13
CA LYS A 39 14.80 8.09 -1.73
C LYS A 39 13.60 8.70 -2.45
N ALA A 40 13.81 9.80 -3.17
CA ALA A 40 12.75 10.48 -3.89
C ALA A 40 13.22 10.99 -5.26
N ALA A 41 12.26 11.11 -6.18
CA ALA A 41 12.40 11.75 -7.48
C ALA A 41 11.55 13.02 -7.48
N GLU A 42 12.10 14.11 -8.01
CA GLU A 42 11.36 15.37 -8.21
C GLU A 42 11.14 15.60 -9.69
N TYR A 43 9.93 16.02 -10.03
CA TYR A 43 9.54 16.32 -11.42
C TYR A 43 8.49 17.42 -11.44
N LYS A 44 8.41 18.10 -12.58
CA LYS A 44 7.34 19.06 -12.84
C LYS A 44 6.18 18.38 -13.54
N PHE A 45 4.97 18.64 -13.05
CA PHE A 45 3.74 18.19 -13.67
C PHE A 45 2.71 19.32 -13.63
N SER A 46 2.14 19.68 -14.79
CA SER A 46 1.16 20.76 -14.88
C SER A 46 1.62 22.07 -14.21
N GLU A 47 2.88 22.46 -14.44
CA GLU A 47 3.54 23.67 -13.87
C GLU A 47 3.77 23.67 -12.35
N ALA A 48 3.39 22.60 -11.64
CA ALA A 48 3.69 22.40 -10.23
C ALA A 48 4.84 21.40 -10.03
N ASP A 49 5.58 21.58 -8.94
CA ASP A 49 6.67 20.68 -8.55
C ASP A 49 6.11 19.56 -7.66
N TYR A 50 6.39 18.31 -8.02
CA TYR A 50 6.02 17.14 -7.24
C TYR A 50 7.26 16.34 -6.87
N ARG A 51 7.18 15.66 -5.72
CA ARG A 51 8.18 14.74 -5.22
C ARG A 51 7.54 13.38 -5.00
N THR A 52 8.05 12.33 -5.62
CA THR A 52 7.58 10.97 -5.41
C THR A 52 8.65 10.17 -4.70
N TYR A 53 8.25 9.46 -3.65
CA TYR A 53 9.14 8.62 -2.86
C TYR A 53 9.22 7.21 -3.45
N LYS A 54 10.31 6.51 -3.15
CA LYS A 54 10.43 5.09 -3.47
C LYS A 54 9.22 4.32 -2.93
N PRO A 55 8.63 3.42 -3.73
CA PRO A 55 7.51 2.59 -3.30
C PRO A 55 7.92 1.69 -2.13
N GLU A 56 6.99 1.50 -1.21
CA GLU A 56 7.02 0.42 -0.23
C GLU A 56 6.30 -0.79 -0.85
N VAL A 57 7.05 -1.88 -1.07
CA VAL A 57 6.52 -3.11 -1.69
C VAL A 57 6.48 -4.21 -0.64
N THR A 58 5.30 -4.76 -0.40
CA THR A 58 5.07 -5.89 0.50
C THR A 58 4.62 -7.09 -0.32
N GLN A 59 5.37 -8.19 -0.25
CA GLN A 59 4.98 -9.45 -0.90
C GLN A 59 3.93 -10.18 -0.07
N ALA A 60 2.90 -10.69 -0.73
CA ALA A 60 1.88 -11.52 -0.12
C ALA A 60 2.27 -13.02 -0.22
N PRO A 61 1.81 -13.88 0.72
CA PRO A 61 2.15 -15.30 0.72
C PRO A 61 1.70 -16.07 -0.53
N ASP A 62 0.73 -15.54 -1.26
CA ASP A 62 0.17 -16.11 -2.49
C ASP A 62 0.97 -15.74 -3.75
N GLY A 63 2.05 -14.94 -3.62
CA GLY A 63 2.86 -14.44 -4.72
C GLY A 63 2.40 -13.09 -5.29
N GLY A 64 1.35 -12.49 -4.73
CA GLY A 64 0.92 -11.13 -5.03
C GLY A 64 1.82 -10.06 -4.39
N VAL A 65 1.57 -8.80 -4.73
CA VAL A 65 2.26 -7.64 -4.13
C VAL A 65 1.30 -6.54 -3.76
N PHE A 66 1.55 -5.91 -2.61
CA PHE A 66 0.97 -4.63 -2.22
C PHE A 66 2.03 -3.54 -2.39
N ILE A 67 1.67 -2.45 -3.06
CA ILE A 67 2.56 -1.32 -3.32
C ILE A 67 1.91 -0.06 -2.75
N SER A 68 2.66 0.68 -1.94
CA SER A 68 2.30 2.00 -1.45
C SER A 68 3.33 3.04 -1.90
N VAL A 69 2.87 4.12 -2.50
CA VAL A 69 3.72 5.23 -2.95
C VAL A 69 3.24 6.53 -2.30
N ARG A 70 4.18 7.28 -1.74
CA ARG A 70 3.94 8.66 -1.32
C ARG A 70 4.32 9.62 -2.44
N VAL A 71 3.42 10.55 -2.73
CA VAL A 71 3.65 11.69 -3.63
C VAL A 71 3.38 12.95 -2.84
N ASP A 72 4.29 13.91 -2.90
CA ASP A 72 4.17 15.22 -2.28
C ASP A 72 4.07 16.30 -3.36
N HIS A 73 3.27 17.32 -3.09
CA HIS A 73 3.27 18.57 -3.85
C HIS A 73 4.17 19.56 -3.11
N VAL A 74 5.26 19.96 -3.77
CA VAL A 74 6.30 20.81 -3.18
C VAL A 74 5.84 22.27 -3.26
N ARG A 75 5.52 22.87 -2.12
CA ARG A 75 4.91 24.22 -2.07
C ARG A 75 5.93 25.36 -1.89
N GLY A 76 7.21 25.02 -1.90
CA GLY A 76 8.31 25.96 -1.74
C GLY A 76 8.74 26.17 -0.27
N MET A 77 9.78 26.98 -0.08
CA MET A 77 10.55 27.07 1.17
C MET A 77 9.74 27.47 2.43
N PHE A 78 8.59 28.13 2.27
CA PHE A 78 7.81 28.68 3.38
C PHE A 78 6.45 28.00 3.59
N SER A 79 6.15 26.93 2.86
CA SER A 79 4.89 26.21 2.97
C SER A 79 5.13 24.74 3.26
N ALA A 80 4.34 24.18 4.17
CA ALA A 80 4.28 22.73 4.32
C ALA A 80 3.75 22.10 3.04
N ASP A 81 4.38 21.02 2.62
CA ASP A 81 3.98 20.22 1.47
C ASP A 81 2.64 19.53 1.73
N ASP A 82 1.86 19.35 0.67
CA ASP A 82 0.66 18.50 0.74
C ASP A 82 1.05 17.07 0.36
N HIS A 83 0.57 16.09 1.11
CA HIS A 83 0.94 14.68 0.93
C HIS A 83 -0.17 13.91 0.24
N ALA A 84 0.19 12.91 -0.53
CA ALA A 84 -0.74 11.91 -1.04
C ALA A 84 -0.14 10.53 -0.98
N SER A 85 -1.04 9.55 -0.97
CA SER A 85 -0.70 8.14 -1.06
C SER A 85 -1.42 7.51 -2.24
N LEU A 86 -0.70 6.66 -2.98
CA LEU A 86 -1.23 5.76 -3.98
C LEU A 86 -0.99 4.33 -3.51
N GLU A 87 -2.05 3.55 -3.43
CA GLU A 87 -2.01 2.15 -3.03
C GLU A 87 -2.51 1.29 -4.19
N MET A 88 -1.78 0.20 -4.45
CA MET A 88 -2.08 -0.77 -5.52
C MET A 88 -1.83 -2.18 -5.00
N SER A 89 -2.71 -3.12 -5.33
CA SER A 89 -2.53 -4.54 -5.01
C SER A 89 -2.63 -5.38 -6.26
N PHE A 90 -1.69 -6.29 -6.45
CA PHE A 90 -1.62 -7.21 -7.58
C PHE A 90 -1.69 -8.65 -7.10
N GLY A 91 -2.38 -9.49 -7.86
CA GLY A 91 -2.37 -10.93 -7.68
C GLY A 91 -1.11 -11.55 -8.30
N PRO A 92 -0.82 -12.84 -8.02
CA PRO A 92 0.38 -13.53 -8.50
C PRO A 92 0.50 -13.61 -10.03
N ASP A 93 -0.60 -13.44 -10.74
CA ASP A 93 -0.68 -13.40 -12.21
C ASP A 93 -0.42 -12.00 -12.79
N GLY A 94 -0.10 -11.01 -11.97
CA GLY A 94 0.05 -9.60 -12.37
C GLY A 94 -1.27 -8.87 -12.59
N THR A 95 -2.42 -9.47 -12.25
CA THR A 95 -3.71 -8.78 -12.33
C THR A 95 -3.83 -7.77 -11.20
N LEU A 96 -4.19 -6.53 -11.53
CA LEU A 96 -4.51 -5.52 -10.51
C LEU A 96 -5.80 -5.89 -9.78
N LEU A 97 -5.67 -6.18 -8.48
CA LEU A 97 -6.76 -6.56 -7.59
C LEU A 97 -7.42 -5.36 -6.96
N SER A 98 -6.64 -4.35 -6.56
CA SER A 98 -7.20 -3.16 -5.92
C SER A 98 -6.35 -1.92 -6.17
N SER A 99 -6.99 -0.75 -6.10
CA SER A 99 -6.27 0.52 -6.05
C SER A 99 -7.07 1.58 -5.30
N GLN A 100 -6.35 2.42 -4.57
CA GLN A 100 -6.90 3.58 -3.88
C GLN A 100 -5.88 4.72 -3.92
N ALA A 101 -6.38 5.95 -4.00
CA ALA A 101 -5.56 7.14 -3.89
C ALA A 101 -6.14 8.07 -2.83
N ALA A 102 -5.29 8.77 -2.10
CA ALA A 102 -5.73 9.75 -1.11
C ALA A 102 -4.80 10.95 -1.07
N VAL A 103 -5.36 12.14 -0.86
CA VAL A 103 -4.62 13.39 -0.72
C VAL A 103 -4.94 13.99 0.64
N SER A 104 -3.90 14.38 1.36
CA SER A 104 -3.96 15.11 2.63
C SER A 104 -3.60 16.57 2.36
N ILE A 105 -4.62 17.43 2.35
CA ILE A 105 -4.49 18.88 2.13
C ILE A 105 -4.86 19.58 3.44
N GLN A 106 -3.96 20.39 4.00
CA GLN A 106 -4.23 21.21 5.20
C GLN A 106 -4.83 20.41 6.39
N GLY A 107 -4.31 19.20 6.65
CA GLY A 107 -4.80 18.35 7.73
C GLY A 107 -6.11 17.59 7.43
N ARG A 108 -6.67 17.74 6.22
CA ARG A 108 -7.87 17.01 5.78
C ARG A 108 -7.47 15.95 4.76
N ARG A 109 -7.83 14.70 5.03
CA ARG A 109 -7.59 13.57 4.12
C ARG A 109 -8.81 13.32 3.23
N ILE A 110 -8.62 13.37 1.93
CA ILE A 110 -9.62 13.12 0.89
C ILE A 110 -9.20 11.84 0.17
N SER A 111 -9.98 10.76 0.35
CA SER A 111 -9.69 9.47 -0.28
C SER A 111 -10.63 9.20 -1.45
N SER A 112 -10.08 8.65 -2.53
CA SER A 112 -10.87 8.03 -3.59
C SER A 112 -11.68 6.87 -3.02
N ASP A 113 -12.71 6.48 -3.76
CA ASP A 113 -13.30 5.17 -3.55
C ASP A 113 -12.24 4.11 -3.85
N MET A 114 -12.21 3.05 -3.05
CA MET A 114 -11.32 1.91 -3.27
C MET A 114 -11.93 1.05 -4.36
N PHE A 115 -11.15 0.80 -5.42
CA PHE A 115 -11.53 -0.17 -6.41
C PHE A 115 -11.07 -1.57 -6.00
N ARG A 116 -11.89 -2.61 -6.23
CA ARG A 116 -11.56 -4.03 -6.03
C ARG A 116 -12.05 -4.87 -7.21
N SER A 117 -11.19 -5.72 -7.77
CA SER A 117 -11.50 -6.56 -8.95
C SER A 117 -12.31 -7.83 -8.61
N GLY A 118 -12.60 -8.09 -7.32
CA GLY A 118 -13.28 -9.31 -6.84
C GLY A 118 -14.60 -9.14 -6.10
N GLY A 119 -15.30 -8.00 -6.21
CA GLY A 119 -16.59 -7.75 -5.51
C GLY A 119 -17.80 -7.57 -6.45
N ASN A 120 -19.02 -7.39 -5.93
CA ASN A 120 -20.24 -7.12 -6.71
C ASN A 120 -20.10 -5.95 -7.72
N SER A 121 -19.19 -5.01 -7.46
CA SER A 121 -18.82 -3.93 -8.38
C SER A 121 -18.04 -4.42 -9.61
N ALA A 122 -17.24 -5.48 -9.45
CA ALA A 122 -16.52 -6.14 -10.53
C ALA A 122 -17.44 -6.98 -11.41
N ALA A 123 -18.54 -7.54 -10.91
CA ALA A 123 -19.53 -8.23 -11.74
C ALA A 123 -20.29 -7.25 -12.67
N LYS A 124 -20.62 -6.06 -12.16
CA LYS A 124 -21.27 -5.00 -12.95
C LYS A 124 -20.32 -4.38 -13.99
N LEU A 125 -19.04 -4.23 -13.65
CA LEU A 125 -18.02 -3.81 -14.61
C LEU A 125 -17.60 -4.94 -15.57
N ALA A 126 -17.56 -6.20 -15.14
CA ALA A 126 -17.16 -7.35 -15.96
C ALA A 126 -18.13 -7.58 -17.13
N GLY A 127 -19.41 -7.26 -16.96
CA GLY A 127 -20.39 -7.25 -18.05
C GLY A 127 -20.05 -6.24 -19.17
N ASP A 128 -19.36 -5.15 -18.84
CA ASP A 128 -18.93 -4.08 -19.76
C ASP A 128 -17.43 -4.19 -20.17
N LEU A 129 -16.73 -5.24 -19.72
CA LEU A 129 -15.28 -5.44 -19.88
C LEU A 129 -14.97 -6.68 -20.71
N ALA A 130 -15.38 -6.67 -21.98
CA ALA A 130 -14.76 -7.52 -23.00
C ALA A 130 -13.40 -6.90 -23.43
N GLY A 131 -12.41 -6.95 -22.54
CA GLY A 131 -11.11 -6.33 -22.73
C GLY A 131 -10.00 -7.03 -21.94
N GLY A 132 -8.77 -7.05 -22.47
CA GLY A 132 -7.60 -7.64 -21.81
C GLY A 132 -7.23 -6.96 -20.48
N THR A 133 -6.23 -7.52 -19.77
CA THR A 133 -5.78 -7.04 -18.44
C THR A 133 -5.44 -5.54 -18.40
N ALA A 134 -4.84 -5.01 -19.46
CA ALA A 134 -4.49 -3.59 -19.59
C ALA A 134 -5.73 -2.68 -19.71
N GLU A 135 -6.75 -3.09 -20.46
CA GLU A 135 -7.98 -2.30 -20.62
C GLU A 135 -8.76 -2.24 -19.31
N LYS A 136 -8.80 -3.37 -18.59
CA LYS A 136 -9.33 -3.41 -17.23
C LYS A 136 -8.58 -2.40 -16.37
N ALA A 137 -7.27 -2.51 -16.23
CA ALA A 137 -6.46 -1.60 -15.41
C ALA A 137 -6.62 -0.10 -15.78
N ALA A 138 -6.80 0.24 -17.05
CA ALA A 138 -7.06 1.61 -17.50
C ALA A 138 -8.44 2.12 -17.09
N LYS A 139 -9.49 1.29 -17.20
CA LYS A 139 -10.83 1.63 -16.70
C LYS A 139 -10.85 1.72 -15.16
N LEU A 140 -10.09 0.87 -14.47
CA LEU A 140 -9.94 0.92 -13.01
C LEU A 140 -9.31 2.23 -12.56
N SER A 141 -8.22 2.63 -13.21
CA SER A 141 -7.54 3.88 -12.90
C SER A 141 -8.44 5.09 -13.16
N GLY A 142 -9.20 5.08 -14.26
CA GLY A 142 -10.19 6.12 -14.57
C GLY A 142 -11.15 6.39 -13.42
N ASN A 143 -11.72 5.33 -12.82
CA ASN A 143 -12.69 5.45 -11.74
C ASN A 143 -12.08 5.96 -10.43
N VAL A 144 -10.90 5.47 -10.05
CA VAL A 144 -10.18 5.89 -8.83
C VAL A 144 -9.89 7.39 -8.87
N PHE A 145 -9.30 7.87 -9.97
CA PHE A 145 -8.91 9.28 -10.08
C PHE A 145 -10.08 10.21 -10.37
N ALA A 146 -11.14 9.75 -11.05
CA ALA A 146 -12.37 10.51 -11.22
C ALA A 146 -13.10 10.70 -9.87
N SER A 147 -13.16 9.66 -9.04
CA SER A 147 -13.71 9.75 -7.68
C SER A 147 -12.91 10.73 -6.83
N LEU A 148 -11.57 10.63 -6.85
CA LEU A 148 -10.70 11.55 -6.12
C LEU A 148 -10.88 13.00 -6.58
N ALA A 149 -10.82 13.25 -7.90
CA ALA A 149 -11.00 14.60 -8.46
C ALA A 149 -12.36 15.20 -8.07
N SER A 150 -13.43 14.41 -8.14
CA SER A 150 -14.76 14.85 -7.74
C SER A 150 -14.83 15.25 -6.26
N LYS A 151 -14.12 14.55 -5.38
CA LYS A 151 -14.08 14.87 -3.95
C LYS A 151 -13.18 16.08 -3.67
N VAL A 152 -12.02 16.19 -4.33
CA VAL A 152 -11.14 17.37 -4.24
C VAL A 152 -11.86 18.65 -4.67
N LEU A 153 -12.62 18.61 -5.76
CA LEU A 153 -13.40 19.76 -6.24
C LEU A 153 -14.49 20.20 -5.27
N ARG A 154 -15.08 19.27 -4.51
CA ARG A 154 -16.08 19.60 -3.48
C ARG A 154 -15.50 20.34 -2.28
N GLU A 155 -14.18 20.24 -2.08
CA GLU A 155 -13.48 20.88 -0.97
C GLU A 155 -13.03 22.31 -1.30
N ASN A 156 -13.50 22.90 -2.40
CA ASN A 156 -13.19 24.27 -2.84
C ASN A 156 -11.69 24.57 -2.88
N VAL A 157 -10.90 23.57 -3.28
CA VAL A 157 -9.46 23.69 -3.42
C VAL A 157 -9.13 24.59 -4.63
N THR A 158 -8.43 25.69 -4.40
CA THR A 158 -8.13 26.70 -5.44
C THR A 158 -6.67 26.74 -5.89
N GLU A 159 -5.75 26.13 -5.14
CA GLU A 159 -4.33 26.13 -5.52
C GLU A 159 -4.08 25.20 -6.73
N PRO A 160 -3.43 25.68 -7.81
CA PRO A 160 -3.25 24.91 -9.05
C PRO A 160 -2.63 23.51 -8.84
N GLY A 161 -1.58 23.40 -8.03
CA GLY A 161 -0.94 22.10 -7.75
C GLY A 161 -1.82 21.14 -6.94
N ARG A 162 -2.78 21.64 -6.17
CA ARG A 162 -3.76 20.80 -5.46
C ARG A 162 -4.90 20.35 -6.36
N ILE A 163 -5.28 21.18 -7.35
CA ILE A 163 -6.27 20.81 -8.37
C ILE A 163 -5.67 19.74 -9.31
N ALA A 164 -4.38 19.84 -9.63
CA ALA A 164 -3.67 18.89 -10.49
C ALA A 164 -3.29 17.57 -9.79
N TYR A 165 -3.44 17.48 -8.46
CA TYR A 165 -3.03 16.33 -7.66
C TYR A 165 -3.61 14.98 -8.13
N PRO A 166 -4.91 14.85 -8.45
CA PRO A 166 -5.46 13.60 -8.99
C PRO A 166 -4.81 13.18 -10.32
N ALA A 167 -4.43 14.15 -11.16
CA ALA A 167 -3.75 13.87 -12.42
C ALA A 167 -2.28 13.47 -12.20
N ALA A 168 -1.58 14.10 -11.25
CA ALA A 168 -0.23 13.70 -10.85
C ALA A 168 -0.23 12.26 -10.29
N LEU A 169 -1.19 11.90 -9.43
CA LEU A 169 -1.32 10.53 -8.92
C LEU A 169 -1.64 9.52 -10.03
N ARG A 170 -2.48 9.89 -11.01
CA ARG A 170 -2.72 9.06 -12.20
C ARG A 170 -1.46 8.84 -13.03
N HIS A 171 -0.64 9.87 -13.17
CA HIS A 171 0.64 9.77 -13.87
C HIS A 171 1.56 8.75 -13.17
N ASN A 172 1.72 8.85 -11.85
CA ASN A 172 2.48 7.88 -11.06
C ASN A 172 1.92 6.47 -11.16
N TYR A 173 0.60 6.31 -11.08
CA TYR A 173 -0.05 5.03 -11.25
C TYR A 173 0.31 4.38 -12.59
N ASN A 174 0.26 5.13 -13.68
CA ASN A 174 0.54 4.59 -15.01
C ASN A 174 1.99 4.15 -15.14
N LEU A 175 2.93 4.96 -14.64
CA LEU A 175 4.36 4.65 -14.66
C LEU A 175 4.66 3.42 -13.79
N LEU A 176 4.11 3.38 -12.58
CA LEU A 176 4.28 2.26 -11.66
C LEU A 176 3.69 0.96 -12.26
N TYR A 177 2.50 1.02 -12.85
CA TYR A 177 1.86 -0.13 -13.49
C TYR A 177 2.74 -0.73 -14.60
N GLN A 178 3.48 0.09 -15.35
CA GLN A 178 4.41 -0.37 -16.40
C GLN A 178 5.70 -1.01 -15.85
N CYS A 179 5.98 -0.82 -14.56
CA CYS A 179 7.12 -1.39 -13.86
C CYS A 179 6.79 -2.69 -13.13
N VAL A 180 5.52 -3.12 -13.15
CA VAL A 180 5.09 -4.40 -12.58
C VAL A 180 5.28 -5.51 -13.61
N THR A 181 5.99 -6.55 -13.21
CA THR A 181 6.28 -7.71 -14.06
C THR A 181 5.92 -9.01 -13.34
N VAL A 182 5.56 -10.03 -14.12
CA VAL A 182 5.24 -11.36 -13.60
C VAL A 182 6.45 -12.25 -13.82
N THR A 183 7.09 -12.65 -12.73
CA THR A 183 8.25 -13.54 -12.75
C THR A 183 7.75 -14.97 -12.63
N LYS A 184 8.05 -15.80 -13.65
CA LYS A 184 7.64 -17.21 -13.68
C LYS A 184 8.38 -18.08 -12.66
N ASP A 185 9.49 -17.59 -12.12
CA ASP A 185 10.30 -18.21 -11.07
C ASP A 185 10.55 -17.20 -9.93
N PRO A 186 9.79 -17.23 -8.82
CA PRO A 186 10.03 -16.32 -7.70
C PRO A 186 11.42 -16.59 -7.09
N PRO A 187 12.09 -15.58 -6.50
CA PRO A 187 13.31 -15.83 -5.75
C PRO A 187 13.03 -16.86 -4.65
N LYS A 188 13.80 -17.96 -4.64
CA LYS A 188 13.75 -18.96 -3.57
C LYS A 188 13.84 -18.24 -2.23
N ALA A 189 12.82 -18.40 -1.40
CA ALA A 189 12.93 -18.07 0.02
C ALA A 189 14.24 -18.71 0.53
N LEU A 190 15.14 -17.88 1.03
CA LEU A 190 16.39 -18.37 1.60
C LEU A 190 16.04 -19.38 2.70
N PRO A 191 16.68 -20.55 2.75
CA PRO A 191 16.48 -21.47 3.84
C PRO A 191 16.84 -20.74 5.14
N VAL A 192 15.89 -20.71 6.07
CA VAL A 192 16.18 -20.32 7.46
C VAL A 192 17.18 -21.36 7.97
N GLU A 193 18.45 -20.97 8.08
CA GLU A 193 19.47 -21.79 8.73
C GLU A 193 19.03 -22.04 10.19
N GLY A 194 19.21 -23.28 10.62
CA GLY A 194 18.43 -23.87 11.71
C GLY A 194 18.60 -23.22 13.08
N GLU A 195 17.50 -23.16 13.81
CA GLU A 195 17.53 -23.40 15.25
C GLU A 195 16.92 -24.78 15.52
N GLU A 196 17.71 -25.64 16.17
CA GLU A 196 17.31 -26.97 16.62
C GLU A 196 16.13 -26.87 17.62
N PRO A 197 15.14 -27.79 17.56
CA PRO A 197 14.08 -27.82 18.55
C PRO A 197 14.60 -28.38 19.88
N ALA A 198 14.69 -27.52 20.89
CA ALA A 198 14.89 -27.94 22.27
C ALA A 198 13.72 -28.86 22.71
N LYS A 199 14.04 -30.11 23.04
CA LYS A 199 13.15 -31.02 23.75
C LYS A 199 12.89 -30.49 25.17
N GLN A 200 11.64 -30.17 25.52
CA GLN A 200 11.18 -30.26 26.90
C GLN A 200 9.77 -30.84 27.00
N ASN A 201 9.63 -31.72 27.99
CA ASN A 201 8.56 -32.68 28.21
C ASN A 201 7.20 -32.04 28.52
N ALA A 202 6.15 -32.77 28.14
CA ALA A 202 4.78 -32.54 28.56
C ALA A 202 4.61 -32.79 30.07
N ALA A 203 3.99 -31.85 30.77
CA ALA A 203 3.11 -32.10 31.91
C ALA A 203 2.01 -31.04 31.88
N ALA A 204 0.78 -31.49 31.71
CA ALA A 204 -0.41 -30.66 31.70
C ALA A 204 -0.89 -30.41 33.13
N GLU A 205 -1.23 -29.16 33.48
CA GLU A 205 -2.37 -28.89 34.35
C GLU A 205 -2.90 -27.46 34.18
N LYS A 206 -4.24 -27.35 34.25
CA LYS A 206 -5.07 -26.17 33.96
C LYS A 206 -4.99 -25.12 35.09
N LYS A 207 -4.98 -23.83 34.74
CA LYS A 207 -5.92 -22.79 35.25
C LYS A 207 -5.53 -21.37 34.81
N GLY A 208 -6.55 -20.61 34.37
CA GLY A 208 -6.65 -19.15 34.56
C GLY A 208 -5.85 -18.28 33.59
N ALA A 209 -6.56 -17.57 32.70
CA ALA A 209 -6.00 -16.42 31.98
C ALA A 209 -5.50 -15.34 32.95
N PRO A 210 -4.39 -14.66 32.63
CA PRO A 210 -4.52 -13.22 32.44
C PRO A 210 -3.68 -12.64 31.28
N GLU A 211 -4.27 -11.62 30.67
CA GLU A 211 -3.72 -10.36 30.14
C GLU A 211 -2.35 -10.32 29.44
N GLY A 212 -2.39 -9.94 28.16
CA GLY A 212 -1.22 -9.50 27.41
C GLY A 212 -1.38 -9.62 25.89
N MET A 213 -2.46 -9.08 25.31
CA MET A 213 -2.54 -8.95 23.86
C MET A 213 -1.46 -7.97 23.38
N LEU A 214 -0.65 -8.41 22.41
CA LEU A 214 0.20 -7.53 21.62
C LEU A 214 -0.69 -6.49 20.88
N GLU A 215 -0.53 -5.22 21.25
CA GLU A 215 -1.09 -4.09 20.51
C GLU A 215 -0.47 -4.02 19.11
N VAL A 216 -1.26 -4.37 18.09
CA VAL A 216 -1.01 -3.94 16.71
C VAL A 216 -1.45 -2.48 16.60
N ARG A 217 -0.49 -1.54 16.59
CA ARG A 217 -0.79 -0.12 16.39
C ARG A 217 -1.02 0.15 14.90
N THR A 218 -2.29 0.15 14.51
CA THR A 218 -2.74 0.79 13.26
C THR A 218 -2.76 2.30 13.46
N PHE A 219 -2.13 3.06 12.56
CA PHE A 219 -2.20 4.53 12.58
C PHE A 219 -3.66 4.99 12.40
N GLY A 220 -4.26 5.53 13.47
CA GLY A 220 -5.57 6.18 13.41
C GLY A 220 -6.45 5.98 14.64
N ASP A 221 -5.94 6.23 15.85
CA ASP A 221 -6.82 6.42 17.01
C ASP A 221 -7.26 7.89 17.07
N PRO A 222 -8.56 8.20 17.22
CA PRO A 222 -9.02 9.55 17.48
C PRO A 222 -8.49 10.03 18.84
N PRO A 223 -8.24 11.35 19.02
CA PRO A 223 -7.72 11.88 20.27
C PRO A 223 -8.68 11.56 21.44
N LYS A 224 -8.12 11.04 22.54
CA LYS A 224 -8.84 10.81 23.80
C LYS A 224 -9.38 12.14 24.33
N GLU A 225 -10.68 12.20 24.59
CA GLU A 225 -11.31 13.30 25.34
C GLU A 225 -10.70 13.37 26.75
N GLU A 226 -10.18 14.54 27.13
CA GLU A 226 -9.76 14.81 28.50
C GLU A 226 -10.98 14.85 29.43
N PRO A 227 -10.94 14.20 30.61
CA PRO A 227 -12.01 14.33 31.59
C PRO A 227 -12.06 15.76 32.12
N LYS A 228 -13.25 16.36 32.04
CA LYS A 228 -13.59 17.64 32.65
C LYS A 228 -13.10 17.69 34.11
N LYS A 229 -12.26 18.68 34.42
CA LYS A 229 -11.97 19.10 35.79
C LYS A 229 -13.28 19.53 36.45
N GLU A 230 -13.78 18.73 37.39
CA GLU A 230 -14.78 19.18 38.35
C GLU A 230 -14.21 20.36 39.15
N ALA A 231 -14.99 21.43 39.23
CA ALA A 231 -14.66 22.60 40.03
C ALA A 231 -14.70 22.24 41.52
N GLU A 232 -13.63 22.57 42.22
CA GLU A 232 -13.52 22.42 43.67
C GLU A 232 -14.53 23.37 44.36
N PRO A 233 -15.34 22.90 45.33
CA PRO A 233 -16.26 23.78 46.05
C PRO A 233 -15.49 24.67 47.03
N ALA A 234 -15.77 25.98 46.96
CA ALA A 234 -15.26 26.97 47.90
C ALA A 234 -15.60 26.56 49.35
N LYS A 235 -14.60 26.51 50.22
CA LYS A 235 -14.79 26.32 51.66
C LYS A 235 -15.25 27.63 52.32
N PRO A 236 -16.07 27.53 53.38
CA PRO A 236 -16.72 28.66 54.07
C PRO A 236 -15.74 29.55 54.86
#